data_AF-C9MQF9-F1
#
_entry.id   AF-C9MQF9-F1
#
_cell.length_a   1.000
_cell.length_b   1.000
_cell.length_c   1.000
_cell.angle_alpha   90.00
_cell.angle_beta   90.00
_cell.angle_gamma   90.00
#
_symmetry.space_group_name_H-M   'P 1'
#
loop_
_entity.id
_entity.type
_entity.pdbx_description
1 polymer ?
#
loop_
_entity_poly.entity_id
_entity_poly.type
_entity_poly.pdbx_seq_one_letter_code
_entity_poly.pdbx_strand_id
1 'polypeptide(L)'
;MCALALSITTSAQITETPAGKLIDNMYRSSESWIQKSWTGTARGRYEGLVSKIVVGDDNCLYIYNPLSGLDSNTWLKLEKVSEGKYKAMLPQAIHKDDNGDDDDDESGSTERTLYLNRLRTIGKKKYEVVPKDKNFMEYSWDGKTLKMLGAESDGVILGMTYNNKWEERYGDWSVTIQSFDNSLITPPTTAIRKQYTLTSKEMTSPRIVEAAVSGDELYVKGIFKSQKIADKWLKLTKEGDKYVMMTNQYLGTTVKTDFKSYSFDKAEYHTFAAALSNANTIADKIEFKLDAGKGILTTDGILRVVQGKSRATNIPNDELESYEALTLKPYEQKAGKPATPKLQYCSAVDSYDYSTTTTTLAFYVNNADIDGNYLDASKMYYNVYLDDSTEPFTFKKKEYKYLDEDMTNIPFNFKDKWGYDFKSNDNQRILHFYGAKIKKVSVVMVYEDNGTKYSSDPMTTPVVTAGIENATIKNNPAEKYYTIEGCQIEHMQKGLNIVRYSDGTTKKVIVK
;
A
#
# COMPACT_ATOMS: atom_id res chain seq x y z
N MET A 1 -48.08 -42.30 27.40
CA MET A 1 -47.55 -41.61 26.21
C MET A 1 -46.52 -40.59 26.68
N CYS A 2 -45.23 -40.92 26.57
CA CYS A 2 -44.14 -40.00 26.86
C CYS A 2 -44.01 -39.02 25.70
N ALA A 3 -44.26 -37.74 25.97
CA ALA A 3 -43.90 -36.65 25.07
C ALA A 3 -42.38 -36.49 25.12
N LEU A 4 -41.71 -36.85 24.02
CA LEU A 4 -40.29 -36.58 23.82
C LEU A 4 -40.15 -35.06 23.62
N ALA A 5 -39.66 -34.37 24.66
CA ALA A 5 -39.25 -32.99 24.55
C ALA A 5 -38.07 -32.91 23.56
N LEU A 6 -38.30 -32.33 22.37
CA LEU A 6 -37.22 -31.92 21.47
C LEU A 6 -36.42 -30.83 22.19
N SER A 7 -35.30 -31.22 22.81
CA SER A 7 -34.27 -30.31 23.26
C SER A 7 -33.75 -29.51 22.06
N ILE A 8 -33.66 -28.19 22.25
CA ILE A 8 -33.03 -27.29 21.29
C ILE A 8 -31.53 -27.51 21.47
N THR A 9 -30.93 -28.42 20.71
CA THR A 9 -29.48 -28.50 20.62
C THR A 9 -29.00 -27.31 19.78
N THR A 10 -28.52 -26.27 20.45
CA THR A 10 -27.68 -25.26 19.83
C THR A 10 -26.47 -25.97 19.19
N SER A 11 -26.28 -25.80 17.88
CA SER A 11 -25.12 -26.38 17.20
C SER A 11 -23.85 -25.76 17.75
N ALA A 12 -22.93 -26.60 18.22
CA ALA A 12 -21.58 -26.16 18.55
C ALA A 12 -20.87 -25.62 17.30
N GLN A 13 -19.90 -24.73 17.53
CA GLN A 13 -19.02 -24.20 16.49
C GLN A 13 -18.15 -25.34 15.91
N ILE A 14 -18.04 -25.43 14.59
CA ILE A 14 -17.18 -26.41 13.92
C ILE A 14 -15.87 -25.71 13.53
N THR A 15 -14.82 -25.89 14.33
CA THR A 15 -13.50 -25.29 14.13
C THR A 15 -12.53 -26.24 13.42
N GLU A 16 -12.61 -27.53 13.75
CA GLU A 16 -11.80 -28.56 13.12
C GLU A 16 -12.27 -28.86 11.70
N THR A 17 -11.32 -29.18 10.81
CA THR A 17 -11.65 -29.58 9.43
C THR A 17 -12.43 -30.89 9.46
N PRO A 18 -13.68 -30.95 8.95
CA PRO A 18 -14.47 -32.17 8.92
C PRO A 18 -13.82 -33.28 8.10
N ALA A 19 -14.07 -34.54 8.46
CA ALA A 19 -13.58 -35.70 7.72
C ALA A 19 -14.23 -35.78 6.32
N GLY A 20 -13.41 -35.98 5.30
CA GLY A 20 -13.83 -36.12 3.91
C GLY A 20 -12.82 -35.54 2.92
N LYS A 21 -13.29 -35.26 1.71
CA LYS A 21 -12.46 -34.67 0.65
C LYS A 21 -12.47 -33.15 0.74
N LEU A 22 -11.35 -32.57 1.17
CA LEU A 22 -11.12 -31.13 1.09
C LEU A 22 -10.91 -30.69 -0.36
N ILE A 23 -11.67 -29.67 -0.77
CA ILE A 23 -11.50 -28.90 -2.00
C ILE A 23 -11.12 -27.49 -1.56
N ASP A 24 -9.87 -27.11 -1.76
CA ASP A 24 -9.33 -25.82 -1.38
C ASP A 24 -9.19 -24.89 -2.58
N ASN A 25 -8.67 -23.68 -2.32
CA ASN A 25 -8.36 -22.69 -3.34
C ASN A 25 -9.55 -22.39 -4.30
N MET A 26 -10.77 -22.46 -3.78
CA MET A 26 -11.99 -22.21 -4.55
C MET A 26 -12.26 -20.71 -4.64
N TYR A 27 -12.92 -20.30 -5.72
CA TYR A 27 -13.26 -18.91 -5.99
C TYR A 27 -14.67 -18.60 -5.51
N ARG A 28 -14.81 -17.72 -4.52
CA ARG A 28 -16.11 -17.25 -4.02
C ARG A 28 -16.46 -15.86 -4.54
N SER A 29 -17.73 -15.67 -4.89
CA SER A 29 -18.34 -14.36 -5.08
C SER A 29 -19.66 -14.26 -4.33
N SER A 30 -19.97 -13.10 -3.77
CA SER A 30 -21.23 -12.81 -3.10
C SER A 30 -21.59 -11.33 -3.27
N GLU A 31 -22.88 -11.05 -3.22
CA GLU A 31 -23.34 -9.71 -2.88
C GLU A 31 -23.48 -9.66 -1.35
N SER A 32 -23.13 -8.54 -0.74
CA SER A 32 -23.03 -8.44 0.71
C SER A 32 -23.31 -7.03 1.22
N TRP A 33 -23.65 -6.96 2.51
CA TRP A 33 -23.41 -5.75 3.29
C TRP A 33 -21.89 -5.63 3.54
N ILE A 34 -21.30 -4.50 3.14
CA ILE A 34 -19.89 -4.20 3.31
C ILE A 34 -19.75 -3.03 4.28
N GLN A 35 -18.82 -3.14 5.21
CA GLN A 35 -18.44 -2.06 6.11
C GLN A 35 -17.75 -0.93 5.31
N LYS A 36 -18.31 0.28 5.33
CA LYS A 36 -17.73 1.48 4.72
C LYS A 36 -16.96 2.34 5.71
N SER A 37 -17.35 2.33 6.97
CA SER A 37 -16.72 3.10 8.04
C SER A 37 -16.93 2.41 9.39
N TRP A 38 -16.50 3.04 10.48
CA TRP A 38 -16.74 2.56 11.84
C TRP A 38 -18.24 2.28 12.12
N THR A 39 -19.14 3.10 11.59
CA THR A 39 -20.59 3.02 11.86
C THR A 39 -21.45 2.73 10.62
N GLY A 40 -20.87 2.74 9.42
CA GLY A 40 -21.63 2.69 8.17
C GLY A 40 -21.47 1.38 7.41
N THR A 41 -22.59 0.85 6.93
CA THR A 41 -22.64 -0.31 6.02
C THR A 41 -23.39 0.04 4.74
N ALA A 42 -22.97 -0.57 3.63
CA ALA A 42 -23.57 -0.36 2.32
C ALA A 42 -23.65 -1.67 1.56
N ARG A 43 -24.55 -1.73 0.58
CA ARG A 43 -24.54 -2.82 -0.40
C ARG A 43 -23.22 -2.78 -1.16
N GLY A 44 -22.65 -3.94 -1.38
CA GLY A 44 -21.47 -4.13 -2.21
C GLY A 44 -21.30 -5.60 -2.55
N ARG A 45 -20.12 -5.92 -3.08
CA ARG A 45 -19.79 -7.24 -3.60
C ARG A 45 -18.44 -7.69 -3.08
N TYR A 46 -18.36 -8.94 -2.64
CA TYR A 46 -17.09 -9.62 -2.47
C TYR A 46 -16.84 -10.49 -3.69
N GLU A 47 -15.71 -10.30 -4.35
CA GLU A 47 -15.34 -11.03 -5.55
C GLU A 47 -13.97 -11.69 -5.36
N GLY A 48 -13.89 -12.99 -5.66
CA GLY A 48 -12.65 -13.74 -5.66
C GLY A 48 -12.10 -14.04 -4.27
N LEU A 49 -12.95 -14.12 -3.25
CA LEU A 49 -12.57 -14.65 -1.95
C LEU A 49 -12.06 -16.08 -2.10
N VAL A 50 -10.93 -16.40 -1.46
CA VAL A 50 -10.43 -17.77 -1.37
C VAL A 50 -11.32 -18.55 -0.41
N SER A 51 -11.91 -19.63 -0.88
CA SER A 51 -12.81 -20.46 -0.08
C SER A 51 -12.43 -21.93 -0.15
N LYS A 52 -13.00 -22.70 0.77
CA LYS A 52 -12.77 -24.14 0.89
C LYS A 52 -14.10 -24.84 1.15
N ILE A 53 -14.26 -26.02 0.56
CA ILE A 53 -15.38 -26.91 0.81
C ILE A 53 -14.85 -28.29 1.19
N VAL A 54 -15.41 -28.92 2.22
CA VAL A 54 -15.23 -30.36 2.44
C VAL A 54 -16.47 -31.09 1.93
N VAL A 55 -16.26 -32.09 1.08
CA VAL A 55 -17.25 -33.12 0.78
C VAL A 55 -17.10 -34.20 1.85
N GLY A 56 -18.00 -34.17 2.84
CA GLY A 56 -17.89 -34.98 4.04
C GLY A 56 -18.20 -36.45 3.82
N ASP A 57 -17.55 -37.32 4.60
CA ASP A 57 -17.83 -38.76 4.60
C ASP A 57 -19.25 -39.07 5.13
N ASP A 58 -19.86 -38.11 5.83
CA ASP A 58 -21.24 -38.14 6.31
C ASP A 58 -22.28 -37.67 5.26
N ASN A 59 -21.86 -37.57 4.00
CA ASN A 59 -22.64 -37.03 2.87
C ASN A 59 -23.03 -35.54 3.01
N CYS A 60 -22.52 -34.81 4.00
CA CYS A 60 -22.74 -33.37 4.12
C CYS A 60 -21.69 -32.57 3.34
N LEU A 61 -21.97 -31.29 3.08
CA LEU A 61 -20.95 -30.34 2.66
C LEU A 61 -20.61 -29.41 3.81
N TYR A 62 -19.38 -28.92 3.83
CA TYR A 62 -18.93 -27.97 4.83
C TYR A 62 -18.26 -26.79 4.14
N ILE A 63 -18.73 -25.57 4.41
CA ILE A 63 -18.16 -24.35 3.82
C ILE A 63 -17.29 -23.66 4.86
N TYR A 64 -15.99 -23.48 4.57
CA TYR A 64 -15.10 -22.71 5.43
C TYR A 64 -15.32 -21.21 5.26
N ASN A 65 -15.30 -20.46 6.37
CA ASN A 65 -15.58 -19.02 6.41
C ASN A 65 -16.87 -18.70 5.63
N PRO A 66 -18.03 -19.17 6.14
CA PRO A 66 -19.27 -19.18 5.38
C PRO A 66 -19.82 -17.80 5.02
N LEU A 67 -19.36 -16.73 5.69
CA LEU A 67 -19.83 -15.37 5.47
C LEU A 67 -18.71 -14.46 4.98
N SER A 68 -18.98 -13.65 3.97
CA SER A 68 -17.99 -12.77 3.36
C SER A 68 -17.62 -11.61 4.28
N GLY A 69 -16.34 -11.21 4.27
CA GLY A 69 -15.81 -10.19 5.16
C GLY A 69 -15.58 -10.62 6.61
N LEU A 70 -15.95 -11.86 6.98
CA LEU A 70 -15.70 -12.43 8.31
C LEU A 70 -14.71 -13.59 8.20
N ASP A 71 -13.55 -13.45 8.84
CA ASP A 71 -12.62 -14.57 9.03
C ASP A 71 -13.01 -15.37 10.28
N SER A 72 -14.11 -16.11 10.16
CA SER A 72 -14.72 -16.84 11.27
C SER A 72 -13.87 -17.99 11.79
N ASN A 73 -12.95 -18.51 10.97
CA ASN A 73 -12.16 -19.71 11.18
C ASN A 73 -13.01 -20.96 11.50
N THR A 74 -14.17 -21.08 10.84
CA THR A 74 -15.13 -22.17 11.07
C THR A 74 -15.80 -22.69 9.81
N TRP A 75 -16.53 -23.79 9.98
CA TRP A 75 -17.28 -24.48 8.95
C TRP A 75 -18.80 -24.36 9.15
N LEU A 76 -19.52 -23.94 8.11
CA LEU A 76 -20.98 -24.10 8.03
C LEU A 76 -21.30 -25.48 7.49
N LYS A 77 -22.13 -26.25 8.22
CA LYS A 77 -22.61 -27.56 7.77
C LYS A 77 -23.84 -27.42 6.87
N LEU A 78 -23.83 -28.18 5.79
CA LEU A 78 -24.90 -28.34 4.82
C LEU A 78 -25.34 -29.82 4.75
N GLU A 79 -26.57 -30.11 5.16
CA GLU A 79 -27.14 -31.44 5.08
C GLU A 79 -27.60 -31.75 3.66
N LYS A 80 -27.33 -32.98 3.18
CA LYS A 80 -27.81 -33.42 1.86
C LYS A 80 -29.31 -33.70 1.92
N VAL A 81 -30.06 -33.05 1.04
CA VAL A 81 -31.50 -33.27 0.87
C VAL A 81 -31.75 -34.33 -0.21
N SER A 82 -31.04 -34.20 -1.34
CA SER A 82 -31.05 -35.14 -2.46
C SER A 82 -29.80 -34.89 -3.32
N GLU A 83 -29.62 -35.63 -4.41
CA GLU A 83 -28.45 -35.43 -5.28
C GLU A 83 -28.36 -33.99 -5.79
N GLY A 84 -27.20 -33.38 -5.56
CA GLY A 84 -26.92 -31.98 -5.88
C GLY A 84 -27.73 -30.92 -5.11
N LYS A 85 -28.52 -31.29 -4.09
CA LYS A 85 -29.30 -30.36 -3.27
C LYS A 85 -28.97 -30.49 -1.79
N TYR A 86 -28.66 -29.35 -1.18
CA TYR A 86 -28.17 -29.26 0.19
C TYR A 86 -28.87 -28.16 0.97
N LYS A 87 -28.85 -28.26 2.30
CA LYS A 87 -29.53 -27.34 3.20
C LYS A 87 -28.70 -27.03 4.43
N ALA A 88 -28.46 -25.75 4.69
CA ALA A 88 -27.98 -25.29 6.00
C ALA A 88 -29.19 -25.15 6.93
N MET A 89 -29.31 -26.02 7.92
CA MET A 89 -30.27 -25.83 9.01
C MET A 89 -29.71 -24.79 9.99
N LEU A 90 -30.46 -23.73 10.30
CA LEU A 90 -30.00 -22.58 11.10
C LEU A 90 -30.85 -22.43 12.38
N PRO A 91 -30.29 -21.88 13.48
CA PRO A 91 -28.98 -21.27 13.60
C PRO A 91 -27.81 -22.26 13.71
N GLN A 92 -26.63 -21.87 13.21
CA GLN A 92 -25.35 -22.53 13.48
C GLN A 92 -24.35 -21.52 14.05
N ALA A 93 -23.64 -21.87 15.13
CA ALA A 93 -22.61 -21.03 15.72
C ALA A 93 -21.38 -20.97 14.78
N ILE A 94 -20.88 -19.77 14.48
CA ILE A 94 -19.77 -19.59 13.54
C ILE A 94 -18.60 -18.78 14.09
N HIS A 95 -18.79 -17.97 15.12
CA HIS A 95 -17.72 -17.12 15.64
C HIS A 95 -17.94 -16.85 17.12
N LYS A 96 -16.84 -16.58 17.80
CA LYS A 96 -16.82 -16.08 19.17
C LYS A 96 -15.97 -14.84 19.21
N ASP A 97 -16.46 -13.82 19.87
CA ASP A 97 -15.69 -12.62 20.16
C ASP A 97 -15.96 -12.16 21.60
N ASP A 98 -15.14 -11.22 22.03
CA ASP A 98 -15.23 -10.56 23.31
C ASP A 98 -15.85 -9.19 23.06
N ASN A 99 -16.94 -8.86 23.76
CA ASN A 99 -17.59 -7.54 23.61
C ASN A 99 -16.70 -6.45 24.24
N GLY A 100 -15.69 -6.00 23.51
CA GLY A 100 -14.81 -4.90 23.88
C GLY A 100 -15.49 -3.57 23.65
N ASP A 101 -16.22 -3.07 24.65
CA ASP A 101 -16.27 -1.62 24.83
C ASP A 101 -14.93 -1.23 25.45
N ASP A 102 -13.99 -0.80 24.61
CA ASP A 102 -12.63 -0.34 24.99
C ASP A 102 -12.63 0.94 25.85
N ASP A 103 -13.80 1.45 26.25
CA ASP A 103 -13.96 2.76 26.89
C ASP A 103 -14.19 2.70 28.42
N ASP A 104 -14.35 1.52 29.05
CA ASP A 104 -14.46 1.42 30.51
C ASP A 104 -13.67 0.22 31.07
N ASP A 105 -12.51 0.51 31.69
CA ASP A 105 -11.58 -0.40 32.39
C ASP A 105 -12.21 -1.21 33.56
N GLU A 106 -13.54 -1.24 33.71
CA GLU A 106 -14.25 -1.95 34.78
C GLU A 106 -15.42 -2.84 34.32
N SER A 107 -15.71 -2.97 33.02
CA SER A 107 -16.75 -3.90 32.55
C SER A 107 -16.13 -5.18 32.00
N GLY A 108 -16.30 -6.29 32.72
CA GLY A 108 -15.78 -7.59 32.32
C GLY A 108 -16.28 -7.96 30.92
N SER A 109 -15.35 -8.16 29.99
CA SER A 109 -15.65 -8.69 28.66
C SER A 109 -16.48 -9.96 28.79
N THR A 110 -17.64 -9.98 28.14
CA THR A 110 -18.47 -11.18 28.05
C THR A 110 -18.28 -11.81 26.68
N GLU A 111 -17.82 -13.06 26.66
CA GLU A 111 -17.72 -13.85 25.42
C GLU A 111 -19.10 -13.93 24.76
N ARG A 112 -19.19 -13.47 23.52
CA ARG A 112 -20.38 -13.60 22.68
C ARG A 112 -20.19 -14.76 21.73
N THR A 113 -21.20 -15.62 21.63
CA THR A 113 -21.28 -16.60 20.53
C THR A 113 -22.18 -16.04 19.44
N LEU A 114 -21.65 -15.93 18.23
CA LEU A 114 -22.34 -15.42 17.05
C LEU A 114 -22.81 -16.56 16.16
N TYR A 115 -24.02 -16.42 15.63
CA TYR A 115 -24.71 -17.45 14.86
C TYR A 115 -25.05 -16.95 13.45
N LEU A 116 -25.06 -17.85 12.48
CA LEU A 116 -25.71 -17.58 11.20
C LEU A 116 -27.20 -17.88 11.26
N ASN A 117 -27.99 -17.00 10.67
CA ASN A 117 -29.44 -17.15 10.52
C ASN A 117 -29.88 -16.73 9.12
N ARG A 118 -31.01 -17.28 8.67
CA ARG A 118 -31.74 -16.71 7.55
C ARG A 118 -32.48 -15.49 8.03
N LEU A 119 -32.21 -14.35 7.42
CA LEU A 119 -32.85 -13.09 7.76
C LEU A 119 -33.72 -12.61 6.61
N ARG A 120 -34.83 -11.96 6.93
CA ARG A 120 -35.68 -11.24 5.96
C ARG A 120 -35.64 -9.74 6.22
N THR A 121 -35.66 -8.95 5.16
CA THR A 121 -35.71 -7.49 5.32
C THR A 121 -37.06 -7.05 5.89
N ILE A 122 -37.01 -6.06 6.80
CA ILE A 122 -38.18 -5.33 7.32
C ILE A 122 -38.18 -3.87 6.87
N GLY A 123 -37.42 -3.56 5.81
CA GLY A 123 -37.25 -2.21 5.25
C GLY A 123 -36.18 -1.39 5.95
N LYS A 124 -35.81 -0.25 5.35
CA LYS A 124 -34.77 0.68 5.86
C LYS A 124 -33.43 0.00 6.22
N LYS A 125 -33.02 -1.02 5.45
CA LYS A 125 -31.80 -1.81 5.69
C LYS A 125 -31.79 -2.56 7.03
N LYS A 126 -32.97 -2.88 7.58
CA LYS A 126 -33.11 -3.67 8.80
C LYS A 126 -33.59 -5.08 8.46
N TYR A 127 -33.24 -6.02 9.33
CA TYR A 127 -33.48 -7.44 9.16
C TYR A 127 -33.96 -8.08 10.45
N GLU A 128 -34.76 -9.14 10.31
CA GLU A 128 -35.17 -10.00 11.42
C GLU A 128 -34.96 -11.47 11.08
N VAL A 129 -34.71 -12.28 12.10
CA VAL A 129 -34.61 -13.74 11.97
C VAL A 129 -35.97 -14.29 11.57
N VAL A 130 -36.00 -15.14 10.55
CA VAL A 130 -37.25 -15.80 10.12
C VAL A 130 -37.72 -16.83 11.17
N PRO A 131 -39.01 -17.22 11.17
CA PRO A 131 -39.51 -18.29 12.05
C PRO A 131 -38.69 -19.58 11.95
N LYS A 132 -38.61 -20.34 13.06
CA LYS A 132 -37.76 -21.53 13.20
C LYS A 132 -37.95 -22.56 12.09
N ASP A 133 -39.19 -22.80 11.66
CA ASP A 133 -39.54 -23.74 10.57
C ASP A 133 -39.04 -23.30 9.18
N LYS A 134 -38.68 -22.02 9.04
CA LYS A 134 -38.17 -21.41 7.80
C LYS A 134 -36.69 -21.02 7.87
N ASN A 135 -36.05 -21.23 9.03
CA ASN A 135 -34.68 -20.79 9.29
C ASN A 135 -33.67 -21.77 8.71
N PHE A 136 -33.51 -21.70 7.40
CA PHE A 136 -32.57 -22.51 6.65
C PHE A 136 -32.21 -21.83 5.33
N MET A 137 -31.04 -22.14 4.80
CA MET A 137 -30.62 -21.75 3.45
C MET A 137 -30.45 -22.99 2.57
N GLU A 138 -30.92 -22.90 1.32
CA GLU A 138 -30.82 -23.99 0.34
C GLU A 138 -29.65 -23.74 -0.61
N TYR A 139 -29.03 -24.83 -1.07
CA TYR A 139 -27.87 -24.78 -1.94
C TYR A 139 -27.96 -25.87 -3.02
N SER A 140 -27.40 -25.55 -4.18
CA SER A 140 -27.11 -26.53 -5.23
C SER A 140 -25.60 -26.78 -5.32
N TRP A 141 -25.21 -28.03 -5.60
CA TRP A 141 -23.82 -28.45 -5.77
C TRP A 141 -23.71 -29.44 -6.93
N ASP A 142 -22.82 -29.16 -7.90
CA ASP A 142 -22.59 -30.03 -9.06
C ASP A 142 -21.22 -30.74 -9.05
N GLY A 143 -20.49 -30.66 -7.94
CA GLY A 143 -19.11 -31.15 -7.82
C GLY A 143 -18.05 -30.09 -8.15
N LYS A 144 -18.44 -28.95 -8.72
CA LYS A 144 -17.54 -27.82 -9.07
C LYS A 144 -18.04 -26.49 -8.52
N THR A 145 -19.35 -26.26 -8.52
CA THR A 145 -20.00 -25.00 -8.18
C THR A 145 -21.07 -25.21 -7.13
N LEU A 146 -20.93 -24.51 -6.01
CA LEU A 146 -21.92 -24.38 -4.95
C LEU A 146 -22.64 -23.04 -5.13
N LYS A 147 -23.96 -23.04 -5.19
CA LYS A 147 -24.77 -21.82 -5.31
C LYS A 147 -25.85 -21.78 -4.25
N MET A 148 -25.94 -20.66 -3.54
CA MET A 148 -27.05 -20.37 -2.61
C MET A 148 -28.33 -20.07 -3.40
N LEU A 149 -29.46 -20.62 -2.93
CA LEU A 149 -30.77 -20.53 -3.58
C LEU A 149 -31.75 -19.75 -2.70
N GLY A 150 -32.68 -19.02 -3.31
CA GLY A 150 -33.76 -18.31 -2.62
C GLY A 150 -33.32 -17.04 -1.88
N ALA A 151 -32.13 -16.53 -2.23
CA ALA A 151 -31.53 -15.28 -1.76
C ALA A 151 -30.80 -14.58 -2.91
N GLU A 152 -31.51 -14.32 -4.01
CA GLU A 152 -30.97 -13.66 -5.20
C GLU A 152 -30.90 -12.12 -5.06
N SER A 153 -31.54 -11.58 -4.02
CA SER A 153 -31.52 -10.15 -3.67
C SER A 153 -31.41 -9.98 -2.16
N ASP A 154 -31.14 -8.76 -1.71
CA ASP A 154 -31.00 -8.42 -0.29
C ASP A 154 -32.32 -8.45 0.50
N GLY A 155 -33.43 -8.92 -0.10
CA GLY A 155 -34.66 -9.21 0.62
C GLY A 155 -34.54 -10.39 1.59
N VAL A 156 -33.64 -11.33 1.28
CA VAL A 156 -33.29 -12.49 2.12
C VAL A 156 -31.78 -12.62 2.14
N ILE A 157 -31.19 -12.73 3.33
CA ILE A 157 -29.73 -12.85 3.49
C ILE A 157 -29.39 -14.01 4.44
N LEU A 158 -28.21 -14.59 4.26
CA LEU A 158 -27.50 -15.33 5.31
C LEU A 158 -26.77 -14.29 6.16
N GLY A 159 -27.26 -14.04 7.37
CA GLY A 159 -26.73 -12.98 8.24
C GLY A 159 -26.17 -13.52 9.53
N MET A 160 -25.15 -12.83 10.06
CA MET A 160 -24.65 -13.10 11.41
C MET A 160 -25.52 -12.42 12.46
N THR A 161 -25.74 -13.07 13.59
CA THR A 161 -26.58 -12.56 14.66
C THR A 161 -26.01 -12.83 16.04
N TYR A 162 -26.25 -11.90 16.95
CA TYR A 162 -26.12 -12.08 18.40
C TYR A 162 -27.49 -11.88 19.04
N ASN A 163 -27.90 -12.77 19.96
CA ASN A 163 -29.23 -12.70 20.61
C ASN A 163 -30.41 -12.50 19.63
N ASN A 164 -30.38 -13.21 18.49
CA ASN A 164 -31.34 -13.10 17.38
C ASN A 164 -31.48 -11.70 16.75
N LYS A 165 -30.53 -10.80 17.01
CA LYS A 165 -30.41 -9.51 16.35
C LYS A 165 -29.29 -9.57 15.32
N TRP A 166 -29.53 -8.97 14.16
CA TRP A 166 -28.55 -8.94 13.08
C TRP A 166 -27.34 -8.10 13.48
N GLU A 167 -26.15 -8.65 13.27
CA GLU A 167 -24.89 -7.91 13.32
C GLU A 167 -24.77 -7.13 12.00
N GLU A 168 -25.13 -5.83 12.04
CA GLU A 168 -25.45 -4.99 10.87
C GLU A 168 -24.34 -4.85 9.79
N ARG A 169 -23.17 -5.46 10.01
CA ARG A 169 -22.00 -5.49 9.13
C ARG A 169 -21.87 -6.76 8.29
N TYR A 170 -22.66 -7.80 8.58
CA TYR A 170 -22.38 -9.16 8.15
C TYR A 170 -23.62 -9.85 7.58
N GLY A 171 -23.69 -9.92 6.25
CA GLY A 171 -24.85 -10.50 5.58
C GLY A 171 -24.65 -10.68 4.08
N ASP A 172 -24.68 -11.92 3.63
CA ASP A 172 -24.47 -12.32 2.24
C ASP A 172 -25.78 -12.73 1.55
N TRP A 173 -25.86 -12.45 0.26
CA TRP A 173 -26.82 -13.05 -0.67
C TRP A 173 -26.14 -13.36 -1.99
N SER A 174 -26.80 -14.13 -2.86
CA SER A 174 -26.27 -14.53 -4.17
C SER A 174 -24.88 -15.19 -4.10
N VAL A 175 -24.58 -15.94 -3.04
CA VAL A 175 -23.27 -16.60 -2.87
C VAL A 175 -23.08 -17.70 -3.90
N THR A 176 -21.92 -17.67 -4.55
CA THR A 176 -21.42 -18.75 -5.40
C THR A 176 -19.98 -19.08 -4.98
N ILE A 177 -19.66 -20.36 -4.85
CA ILE A 177 -18.30 -20.87 -4.60
C ILE A 177 -18.02 -21.88 -5.71
N GLN A 178 -16.98 -21.66 -6.50
CA GLN A 178 -16.70 -22.49 -7.68
C GLN A 178 -15.24 -22.91 -7.76
N SER A 179 -14.98 -24.02 -8.44
CA SER A 179 -13.64 -24.46 -8.77
C SER A 179 -12.86 -23.36 -9.49
N PHE A 180 -11.57 -23.25 -9.20
CA PHE A 180 -10.70 -22.23 -9.74
C PHE A 180 -9.51 -22.88 -10.45
N ASP A 181 -9.30 -22.53 -11.72
CA ASP A 181 -8.35 -23.18 -12.63
C ASP A 181 -7.28 -22.23 -13.19
N ASN A 182 -7.32 -20.95 -12.83
CA ASN A 182 -6.29 -20.00 -13.23
C ASN A 182 -4.95 -20.36 -12.57
N SER A 183 -3.91 -20.49 -13.39
CA SER A 183 -2.53 -20.74 -12.95
C SER A 183 -1.67 -19.48 -13.06
N LEU A 184 -0.58 -19.46 -12.30
CA LEU A 184 0.47 -18.45 -12.48
C LEU A 184 1.10 -18.61 -13.87
N ILE A 185 1.45 -17.47 -14.46
CA ILE A 185 2.19 -17.44 -15.72
C ILE A 185 3.65 -17.75 -15.44
N THR A 186 4.22 -18.65 -16.24
CA THR A 186 5.66 -18.94 -16.25
C THR A 186 6.17 -18.92 -17.68
N PRO A 187 7.27 -18.21 -17.97
CA PRO A 187 7.88 -18.26 -19.29
C PRO A 187 8.42 -19.67 -19.58
N PRO A 188 8.39 -20.14 -20.83
CA PRO A 188 9.06 -21.37 -21.23
C PRO A 188 10.54 -21.36 -20.86
N THR A 189 11.11 -22.54 -20.58
CA THR A 189 12.54 -22.67 -20.24
C THR A 189 13.47 -22.26 -21.38
N THR A 190 12.98 -22.28 -22.63
CA THR A 190 13.68 -21.83 -23.84
C THR A 190 13.62 -20.32 -24.07
N ALA A 191 12.88 -19.58 -23.24
CA ALA A 191 12.71 -18.14 -23.43
C ALA A 191 14.03 -17.38 -23.21
N ILE A 192 14.32 -16.44 -24.08
CA ILE A 192 15.54 -15.63 -24.04
C ILE A 192 15.37 -14.54 -22.98
N ARG A 193 16.26 -14.53 -21.98
CA ARG A 193 16.24 -13.52 -20.91
C ARG A 193 16.62 -12.14 -21.45
N LYS A 194 15.88 -11.14 -20.98
CA LYS A 194 16.05 -9.72 -21.26
C LYS A 194 15.83 -8.93 -19.96
N GLN A 195 16.20 -7.66 -19.98
CA GLN A 195 15.84 -6.72 -18.93
C GLN A 195 15.29 -5.45 -19.56
N TYR A 196 14.40 -4.80 -18.83
CA TYR A 196 13.87 -3.49 -19.18
C TYR A 196 13.99 -2.57 -17.98
N THR A 197 14.10 -1.27 -18.22
CA THR A 197 13.73 -0.28 -17.21
C THR A 197 12.24 0.00 -17.32
N LEU A 198 11.54 0.02 -16.20
CA LEU A 198 10.13 0.35 -16.07
C LEU A 198 9.97 1.74 -15.45
N THR A 199 9.14 2.58 -16.07
CA THR A 199 8.60 3.82 -15.48
C THR A 199 7.08 3.86 -15.64
N SER A 200 6.42 4.68 -14.83
CA SER A 200 4.99 5.02 -14.95
C SER A 200 4.78 6.48 -14.54
N LYS A 201 3.55 6.98 -14.69
CA LYS A 201 3.17 8.32 -14.22
C LYS A 201 3.43 8.52 -12.72
N GLU A 202 3.21 7.47 -11.92
CA GLU A 202 3.38 7.44 -10.47
C GLU A 202 4.82 7.08 -10.04
N MET A 203 5.67 6.66 -10.98
CA MET A 203 7.02 6.18 -10.72
C MET A 203 7.95 6.67 -11.84
N THR A 204 8.46 7.89 -11.66
CA THR A 204 9.29 8.54 -12.67
C THR A 204 10.74 8.07 -12.64
N SER A 205 11.26 7.71 -11.45
CA SER A 205 12.53 7.01 -11.32
C SER A 205 12.43 5.59 -11.88
N PRO A 206 13.22 5.22 -12.90
CA PRO A 206 13.12 3.89 -13.49
C PRO A 206 13.57 2.79 -12.52
N ARG A 207 13.04 1.58 -12.70
CA ARG A 207 13.54 0.36 -12.04
C ARG A 207 13.78 -0.75 -13.04
N ILE A 208 14.75 -1.61 -12.77
CA ILE A 208 14.98 -2.79 -13.60
C ILE A 208 13.86 -3.81 -13.36
N VAL A 209 13.31 -4.33 -14.44
CA VAL A 209 12.39 -5.46 -14.45
C VAL A 209 12.98 -6.58 -15.32
N GLU A 210 12.74 -7.81 -14.91
CA GLU A 210 13.14 -8.98 -15.67
C GLU A 210 12.15 -9.23 -16.81
N ALA A 211 12.67 -9.67 -17.95
CA ALA A 211 11.87 -10.11 -19.07
C ALA A 211 12.36 -11.42 -19.66
N ALA A 212 11.47 -12.11 -20.35
CA ALA A 212 11.79 -13.29 -21.14
C ALA A 212 11.00 -13.25 -22.45
N VAL A 213 11.64 -13.61 -23.57
CA VAL A 213 11.02 -13.59 -24.90
C VAL A 213 10.99 -15.01 -25.46
N SER A 214 9.83 -15.46 -25.93
CA SER A 214 9.64 -16.75 -26.59
C SER A 214 8.73 -16.59 -27.80
N GLY A 215 9.31 -16.54 -29.00
CA GLY A 215 8.56 -16.22 -30.21
C GLY A 215 7.92 -14.82 -30.11
N ASP A 216 6.60 -14.76 -30.26
CA ASP A 216 5.81 -13.53 -30.13
C ASP A 216 5.39 -13.22 -28.68
N GLU A 217 5.75 -14.05 -27.71
CA GLU A 217 5.40 -13.83 -26.31
C GLU A 217 6.53 -13.11 -25.56
N LEU A 218 6.18 -12.01 -24.90
CA LEU A 218 7.02 -11.29 -23.95
C LEU A 218 6.46 -11.49 -22.55
N TYR A 219 7.29 -12.00 -21.66
CA TYR A 219 6.98 -12.13 -20.24
C TYR A 219 7.73 -11.08 -19.45
N VAL A 220 7.09 -10.40 -18.52
CA VAL A 220 7.71 -9.35 -17.68
C VAL A 220 7.42 -9.61 -16.21
N LYS A 221 8.45 -9.53 -15.35
CA LYS A 221 8.38 -9.77 -13.89
C LYS A 221 9.03 -8.60 -13.15
N GLY A 222 8.51 -8.26 -11.97
CA GLY A 222 8.98 -7.12 -11.19
C GLY A 222 8.16 -5.85 -11.40
N ILE A 223 6.99 -5.94 -12.06
CA ILE A 223 6.10 -4.80 -12.30
C ILE A 223 5.36 -4.37 -11.03
N PHE A 224 5.19 -5.23 -10.03
CA PHE A 224 4.46 -4.88 -8.81
C PHE A 224 5.42 -4.50 -7.67
N LYS A 225 4.96 -3.69 -6.71
CA LYS A 225 5.75 -3.25 -5.55
C LYS A 225 5.55 -4.17 -4.35
N SER A 226 4.35 -4.69 -4.16
CA SER A 226 4.01 -5.62 -3.10
C SER A 226 4.87 -6.87 -3.19
N GLN A 227 5.58 -7.19 -2.10
CA GLN A 227 6.49 -8.32 -2.03
C GLN A 227 5.80 -9.65 -2.36
N LYS A 228 4.51 -9.77 -2.05
CA LYS A 228 3.72 -10.99 -2.29
C LYS A 228 3.58 -11.35 -3.77
N ILE A 229 3.61 -10.33 -4.65
CA ILE A 229 3.38 -10.48 -6.10
C ILE A 229 4.52 -9.91 -6.96
N ALA A 230 5.60 -9.40 -6.36
CA ALA A 230 6.71 -8.78 -7.08
C ALA A 230 7.43 -9.77 -8.04
N ASP A 231 7.45 -11.05 -7.69
CA ASP A 231 8.07 -12.15 -8.46
C ASP A 231 7.15 -12.75 -9.53
N LYS A 232 5.96 -12.19 -9.74
CA LYS A 232 4.96 -12.74 -10.68
C LYS A 232 5.17 -12.23 -12.09
N TRP A 233 4.97 -13.12 -13.07
CA TRP A 233 5.09 -12.81 -14.49
C TRP A 233 3.75 -12.31 -15.05
N LEU A 234 3.81 -11.30 -15.89
CA LEU A 234 2.77 -10.95 -16.84
C LEU A 234 3.19 -11.39 -18.24
N LYS A 235 2.22 -11.79 -19.05
CA LYS A 235 2.40 -12.16 -20.46
C LYS A 235 1.82 -11.10 -21.36
N LEU A 236 2.61 -10.71 -22.36
CA LEU A 236 2.21 -9.88 -23.48
C LEU A 236 2.44 -10.66 -24.78
N THR A 237 1.56 -10.49 -25.75
CA THR A 237 1.67 -11.15 -27.07
C THR A 237 1.88 -10.08 -28.14
N LYS A 238 2.85 -10.28 -29.02
CA LYS A 238 3.13 -9.38 -30.12
C LYS A 238 2.02 -9.47 -31.17
N GLU A 239 1.49 -8.33 -31.56
CA GLU A 239 0.48 -8.17 -32.60
C GLU A 239 0.92 -7.05 -33.54
N GLY A 240 1.73 -7.37 -34.56
CA GLY A 240 2.27 -6.37 -35.48
C GLY A 240 3.25 -5.41 -34.81
N ASP A 241 2.88 -4.14 -34.72
CA ASP A 241 3.65 -3.03 -34.14
C ASP A 241 3.31 -2.75 -32.66
N LYS A 242 2.66 -3.69 -31.99
CA LYS A 242 2.32 -3.59 -30.56
C LYS A 242 2.49 -4.92 -29.83
N TYR A 243 2.48 -4.83 -28.52
CA TYR A 243 2.31 -5.95 -27.60
C TYR A 243 1.00 -5.81 -26.83
N VAL A 244 0.27 -6.90 -26.67
CA VAL A 244 -1.05 -6.93 -26.05
C VAL A 244 -1.03 -7.75 -24.78
N MET A 245 -1.52 -7.16 -23.69
CA MET A 245 -1.71 -7.80 -22.40
C MET A 245 -3.21 -7.99 -22.16
N MET A 246 -3.69 -9.23 -22.08
CA MET A 246 -5.09 -9.51 -21.73
C MET A 246 -5.35 -9.24 -20.25
N THR A 247 -6.54 -8.72 -19.94
CA THR A 247 -7.00 -8.50 -18.56
C THR A 247 -7.13 -9.81 -17.77
N ASN A 248 -7.16 -9.71 -16.43
CA ASN A 248 -7.33 -10.81 -15.50
C ASN A 248 -6.24 -11.91 -15.56
N GLN A 249 -4.96 -11.52 -15.70
CA GLN A 249 -3.85 -12.46 -15.51
C GLN A 249 -3.64 -12.74 -14.03
N TYR A 250 -3.59 -14.01 -13.64
CA TYR A 250 -3.56 -14.41 -12.24
C TYR A 250 -2.20 -14.18 -11.58
N LEU A 251 -2.20 -13.60 -10.40
CA LEU A 251 -1.02 -13.22 -9.62
C LEU A 251 -0.84 -14.06 -8.34
N GLY A 252 -1.78 -14.94 -8.02
CA GLY A 252 -1.80 -15.71 -6.78
C GLY A 252 -2.83 -15.17 -5.79
N THR A 253 -2.66 -15.49 -4.51
CA THR A 253 -3.54 -15.02 -3.44
C THR A 253 -2.87 -13.92 -2.62
N THR A 254 -3.67 -12.97 -2.13
CA THR A 254 -3.21 -11.84 -1.31
C THR A 254 -4.24 -11.47 -0.26
N VAL A 255 -3.81 -10.75 0.77
CA VAL A 255 -4.67 -10.03 1.72
C VAL A 255 -4.52 -8.53 1.51
N LYS A 256 -5.49 -7.73 1.98
CA LYS A 256 -5.44 -6.27 1.81
C LYS A 256 -4.19 -5.62 2.43
N THR A 257 -3.66 -6.18 3.51
CA THR A 257 -2.44 -5.68 4.17
C THR A 257 -1.15 -5.94 3.39
N ASP A 258 -1.19 -6.70 2.29
CA ASP A 258 -0.05 -6.84 1.37
C ASP A 258 0.20 -5.56 0.55
N PHE A 259 -0.76 -4.62 0.54
CA PHE A 259 -0.72 -3.38 -0.25
C PHE A 259 -0.81 -2.11 0.60
N LYS A 260 -1.34 -2.19 1.82
CA LYS A 260 -1.54 -1.05 2.73
C LYS A 260 -1.24 -1.44 4.17
N SER A 261 -0.94 -0.46 5.02
CA SER A 261 -0.55 -0.69 6.42
C SER A 261 -1.63 -1.35 7.28
N TYR A 262 -2.91 -1.13 6.96
CA TYR A 262 -4.02 -1.66 7.75
C TYR A 262 -5.27 -1.92 6.90
N SER A 263 -6.05 -2.92 7.30
CA SER A 263 -7.37 -3.26 6.76
C SER A 263 -8.19 -4.00 7.82
N PHE A 264 -9.48 -3.66 7.93
CA PHE A 264 -10.47 -4.42 8.71
C PHE A 264 -10.83 -5.75 8.04
N ASP A 265 -10.83 -5.77 6.71
CA ASP A 265 -11.00 -6.98 5.93
C ASP A 265 -9.68 -7.76 5.93
N LYS A 266 -9.71 -8.93 6.58
CA LYS A 266 -8.61 -9.87 6.73
C LYS A 266 -8.70 -11.05 5.75
N ALA A 267 -9.72 -11.08 4.90
CA ALA A 267 -9.93 -12.21 4.03
C ALA A 267 -8.83 -12.31 2.96
N GLU A 268 -8.58 -13.54 2.53
CA GLU A 268 -7.68 -13.83 1.43
C GLU A 268 -8.46 -13.82 0.11
N TYR A 269 -7.85 -13.24 -0.92
CA TYR A 269 -8.44 -13.09 -2.25
C TYR A 269 -7.52 -13.65 -3.33
N HIS A 270 -8.12 -14.21 -4.38
CA HIS A 270 -7.46 -14.41 -5.66
C HIS A 270 -7.22 -13.06 -6.34
N THR A 271 -5.98 -12.82 -6.73
CA THR A 271 -5.52 -11.52 -7.21
C THR A 271 -5.12 -11.59 -8.66
N PHE A 272 -5.42 -10.53 -9.41
CA PHE A 272 -5.21 -10.46 -10.83
C PHE A 272 -4.59 -9.12 -11.25
N ALA A 273 -3.88 -9.15 -12.36
CA ALA A 273 -3.52 -7.97 -13.13
C ALA A 273 -4.66 -7.67 -14.12
N ALA A 274 -5.26 -6.50 -14.00
CA ALA A 274 -6.38 -6.05 -14.80
C ALA A 274 -6.01 -4.88 -15.71
N ALA A 275 -6.63 -4.88 -16.89
CA ALA A 275 -6.56 -3.80 -17.85
C ALA A 275 -7.71 -2.82 -17.63
N LEU A 276 -7.40 -1.53 -17.60
CA LEU A 276 -8.38 -0.45 -17.53
C LEU A 276 -8.10 0.57 -18.63
N SER A 277 -9.15 1.09 -19.26
CA SER A 277 -9.05 2.18 -20.24
C SER A 277 -9.03 3.56 -19.57
N ASN A 278 -9.59 3.66 -18.37
CA ASN A 278 -9.49 4.79 -17.46
C ASN A 278 -9.78 4.30 -16.02
N ALA A 279 -9.62 5.17 -15.03
CA ALA A 279 -9.74 4.81 -13.61
C ALA A 279 -11.06 4.11 -13.22
N ASN A 280 -12.13 4.28 -14.02
CA ASN A 280 -13.48 3.78 -13.77
C ASN A 280 -13.96 2.74 -14.80
N THR A 281 -13.14 2.34 -15.77
CA THR A 281 -13.59 1.47 -16.88
C THR A 281 -12.62 0.31 -17.11
N ILE A 282 -13.12 -0.91 -16.92
CA ILE A 282 -12.37 -2.14 -17.26
C ILE A 282 -12.24 -2.25 -18.78
N ALA A 283 -11.05 -2.64 -19.23
CA ALA A 283 -10.76 -3.00 -20.60
C ALA A 283 -10.48 -4.50 -20.69
N ASP A 284 -10.70 -5.09 -21.87
CA ASP A 284 -10.34 -6.49 -22.11
C ASP A 284 -8.82 -6.70 -22.23
N LYS A 285 -8.09 -5.62 -22.55
CA LYS A 285 -6.64 -5.63 -22.80
C LYS A 285 -5.98 -4.27 -22.62
N ILE A 286 -4.66 -4.29 -22.41
CA ILE A 286 -3.76 -3.13 -22.54
C ILE A 286 -2.92 -3.32 -23.81
N GLU A 287 -2.83 -2.28 -24.63
CA GLU A 287 -1.98 -2.27 -25.82
C GLU A 287 -0.72 -1.43 -25.55
N PHE A 288 0.43 -2.03 -25.75
CA PHE A 288 1.74 -1.39 -25.68
C PHE A 288 2.25 -1.13 -27.09
N LYS A 289 2.32 0.13 -27.50
CA LYS A 289 2.92 0.56 -28.77
C LYS A 289 4.41 0.22 -28.76
N LEU A 290 4.92 -0.41 -29.81
CA LEU A 290 6.33 -0.75 -29.96
C LEU A 290 7.02 0.27 -30.86
N ASP A 291 7.98 1.02 -30.31
CA ASP A 291 9.00 1.70 -31.11
C ASP A 291 10.00 0.64 -31.60
N ALA A 292 9.82 0.16 -32.83
CA ALA A 292 10.65 -0.91 -33.39
C ALA A 292 12.14 -0.54 -33.50
N GLY A 293 12.47 0.74 -33.65
CA GLY A 293 13.86 1.21 -33.76
C GLY A 293 14.60 1.18 -32.42
N LYS A 294 13.87 1.32 -31.30
CA LYS A 294 14.45 1.39 -29.95
C LYS A 294 14.06 0.19 -29.06
N GLY A 295 13.12 -0.63 -29.49
CA GLY A 295 12.52 -1.70 -28.69
C GLY A 295 11.72 -1.20 -27.48
N ILE A 296 11.34 0.09 -27.46
CA ILE A 296 10.61 0.71 -26.34
C ILE A 296 9.12 0.38 -26.47
N LEU A 297 8.52 -0.04 -25.36
CA LEU A 297 7.08 -0.29 -25.26
C LEU A 297 6.44 0.81 -24.40
N THR A 298 5.42 1.47 -24.91
CA THR A 298 4.64 2.47 -24.17
C THR A 298 3.15 2.16 -24.25
N THR A 299 2.41 2.42 -23.18
CA THR A 299 0.95 2.29 -23.20
C THR A 299 0.28 3.50 -22.59
N ASP A 300 -0.89 3.86 -23.12
CA ASP A 300 -1.80 4.85 -22.52
C ASP A 300 -2.84 4.17 -21.61
N GLY A 301 -2.87 2.82 -21.58
CA GLY A 301 -3.76 2.05 -20.72
C GLY A 301 -3.28 1.99 -19.27
N ILE A 302 -4.17 1.57 -18.38
CA ILE A 302 -3.91 1.48 -16.95
C ILE A 302 -3.81 0.00 -16.56
N LEU A 303 -2.67 -0.37 -15.96
CA LEU A 303 -2.49 -1.67 -15.32
C LEU A 303 -2.83 -1.55 -13.84
N ARG A 304 -3.78 -2.35 -13.36
CA ARG A 304 -4.19 -2.34 -11.95
C ARG A 304 -4.10 -3.74 -11.34
N VAL A 305 -3.63 -3.82 -10.10
CA VAL A 305 -3.78 -5.01 -9.25
C VAL A 305 -5.17 -5.00 -8.66
N VAL A 306 -5.91 -6.11 -8.82
CA VAL A 306 -7.29 -6.23 -8.37
C VAL A 306 -7.48 -7.55 -7.62
N GLN A 307 -8.27 -7.51 -6.55
CA GLN A 307 -8.76 -8.70 -5.86
C GLN A 307 -10.11 -9.12 -6.47
N GLY A 308 -10.18 -10.36 -6.94
CA GLY A 308 -11.25 -10.86 -7.80
C GLY A 308 -11.10 -10.46 -9.26
N LYS A 309 -11.75 -11.21 -10.16
CA LYS A 309 -11.74 -10.92 -11.60
C LYS A 309 -12.46 -9.60 -11.87
N SER A 310 -11.80 -8.71 -12.59
CA SER A 310 -12.39 -7.45 -13.06
C SER A 310 -13.30 -7.68 -14.27
N ARG A 311 -14.44 -7.00 -14.31
CA ARG A 311 -15.38 -6.98 -15.44
C ARG A 311 -16.29 -5.75 -15.34
N ALA A 312 -17.06 -5.45 -16.38
CA ALA A 312 -17.97 -4.30 -16.40
C ALA A 312 -18.93 -4.23 -15.18
N THR A 313 -19.37 -5.39 -14.66
CA THR A 313 -20.24 -5.49 -13.48
C THR A 313 -19.50 -5.66 -12.16
N ASN A 314 -18.17 -5.75 -12.19
CA ASN A 314 -17.31 -5.83 -11.02
C ASN A 314 -16.07 -4.97 -11.27
N ILE A 315 -16.24 -3.66 -11.07
CA ILE A 315 -15.18 -2.67 -11.17
C ILE A 315 -14.57 -2.56 -9.77
N PRO A 316 -13.30 -2.96 -9.58
CA PRO A 316 -12.67 -2.93 -8.26
C PRO A 316 -12.53 -1.48 -7.77
N ASN A 317 -13.03 -1.22 -6.57
CA ASN A 317 -12.97 0.09 -5.92
C ASN A 317 -11.78 0.24 -4.96
N ASP A 318 -11.07 -0.86 -4.66
CA ASP A 318 -9.88 -0.82 -3.81
C ASP A 318 -8.69 -0.25 -4.60
N GLU A 319 -8.07 0.79 -4.04
CA GLU A 319 -6.79 1.31 -4.51
C GLU A 319 -5.66 0.43 -3.96
N LEU A 320 -5.32 -0.64 -4.68
CA LEU A 320 -4.17 -1.50 -4.37
C LEU A 320 -2.90 -0.93 -5.03
N GLU A 321 -2.53 -1.43 -6.20
CA GLU A 321 -1.49 -0.85 -7.04
C GLU A 321 -2.06 -0.54 -8.43
N SER A 322 -1.75 0.64 -8.95
CA SER A 322 -2.17 1.09 -10.28
C SER A 322 -1.01 1.78 -10.96
N TYR A 323 -0.85 1.53 -12.25
CA TYR A 323 0.22 2.07 -13.07
C TYR A 323 -0.36 2.65 -14.35
N GLU A 324 -0.27 3.98 -14.49
CA GLU A 324 -0.66 4.69 -15.72
C GLU A 324 0.58 5.02 -16.55
N ALA A 325 0.41 5.08 -17.87
CA ALA A 325 1.49 5.47 -18.79
C ALA A 325 2.76 4.61 -18.67
N LEU A 326 2.61 3.29 -18.51
CA LEU A 326 3.75 2.38 -18.35
C LEU A 326 4.67 2.44 -19.57
N THR A 327 5.97 2.57 -19.30
CA THR A 327 7.03 2.53 -20.30
C THR A 327 8.05 1.46 -19.93
N LEU A 328 8.30 0.53 -20.85
CA LEU A 328 9.38 -0.45 -20.79
C LEU A 328 10.43 -0.08 -21.83
N LYS A 329 11.62 0.31 -21.39
CA LYS A 329 12.76 0.58 -22.26
C LYS A 329 13.79 -0.55 -22.12
N PRO A 330 14.29 -1.16 -23.21
CA PRO A 330 15.31 -2.20 -23.11
C PRO A 330 16.48 -1.74 -22.26
N TYR A 331 16.90 -2.59 -21.34
CA TYR A 331 18.01 -2.32 -20.43
C TYR A 331 19.20 -3.20 -20.79
N GLU A 332 20.34 -2.55 -20.95
CA GLU A 332 21.64 -3.18 -20.97
C GLU A 332 22.47 -2.56 -19.85
N GLN A 333 23.07 -3.43 -19.02
CA GLN A 333 23.95 -2.98 -17.96
C GLN A 333 25.09 -2.17 -18.57
N LYS A 334 25.20 -0.91 -18.16
CA LYS A 334 26.35 -0.06 -18.45
C LYS A 334 26.92 0.45 -17.14
N ALA A 335 28.24 0.38 -17.03
CA ALA A 335 28.94 1.12 -16.00
C ALA A 335 29.14 2.56 -16.47
N GLY A 336 29.00 3.52 -15.57
CA GLY A 336 29.06 4.93 -15.95
C GLY A 336 29.21 5.85 -14.75
N LYS A 337 29.73 7.05 -15.04
CA LYS A 337 29.86 8.13 -14.06
C LYS A 337 28.46 8.64 -13.69
N PRO A 338 28.01 8.51 -12.42
CA PRO A 338 26.70 8.99 -12.01
C PRO A 338 26.54 10.49 -12.26
N ALA A 339 25.31 10.92 -12.56
CA ALA A 339 24.97 12.33 -12.65
C ALA A 339 25.16 13.04 -11.29
N THR A 340 25.64 14.29 -11.34
CA THR A 340 25.80 15.15 -10.16
C THR A 340 24.46 15.41 -9.47
N PRO A 341 24.36 15.27 -8.13
CA PRO A 341 23.15 15.64 -7.40
C PRO A 341 22.77 17.10 -7.60
N LYS A 342 21.48 17.41 -7.47
CA LYS A 342 20.99 18.79 -7.52
C LYS A 342 20.54 19.22 -6.14
N LEU A 343 21.09 20.32 -5.64
CA LEU A 343 20.68 20.90 -4.37
C LEU A 343 19.20 21.29 -4.41
N GLN A 344 18.47 20.99 -3.34
CA GLN A 344 17.18 21.62 -3.07
C GLN A 344 17.33 22.72 -2.03
N TYR A 345 17.83 22.38 -0.83
CA TYR A 345 18.23 23.35 0.19
C TYR A 345 19.16 22.71 1.22
N CYS A 346 19.93 23.53 1.95
CA CYS A 346 20.73 23.09 3.08
C CYS A 346 20.72 24.15 4.18
N SER A 347 20.06 23.88 5.30
CA SER A 347 19.84 24.87 6.35
C SER A 347 20.08 24.33 7.74
N ALA A 348 20.51 25.19 8.66
CA ALA A 348 20.66 24.87 10.07
C ALA A 348 19.64 25.63 10.93
N VAL A 349 19.08 24.94 11.93
CA VAL A 349 18.15 25.50 12.92
C VAL A 349 18.61 25.05 14.31
N ASP A 350 18.73 26.01 15.22
CA ASP A 350 19.01 25.73 16.63
C ASP A 350 17.74 25.23 17.33
N SER A 351 17.90 24.28 18.26
CA SER A 351 16.84 23.88 19.17
C SER A 351 16.39 25.07 20.03
N TYR A 352 15.17 25.02 20.55
CA TYR A 352 14.59 26.12 21.33
C TYR A 352 15.43 26.50 22.57
N ASP A 353 16.09 25.51 23.18
CA ASP A 353 16.99 25.65 24.31
C ASP A 353 18.47 25.90 23.89
N TYR A 354 18.73 26.04 22.59
CA TYR A 354 20.06 26.21 21.98
C TYR A 354 21.07 25.11 22.34
N SER A 355 20.60 23.94 22.80
CA SER A 355 21.45 22.81 23.15
C SER A 355 21.96 22.03 21.94
N THR A 356 21.24 22.08 20.81
CA THR A 356 21.56 21.32 19.60
C THR A 356 21.24 22.13 18.35
N THR A 357 22.19 22.21 17.41
CA THR A 357 21.91 22.67 16.05
C THR A 357 21.57 21.47 15.17
N THR A 358 20.44 21.54 14.46
CA THR A 358 20.05 20.55 13.45
C THR A 358 20.31 21.13 12.06
N THR A 359 21.17 20.48 11.27
CA THR A 359 21.32 20.80 9.85
C THR A 359 20.47 19.85 9.02
N THR A 360 19.64 20.38 8.12
CA THR A 360 18.85 19.63 7.16
C THR A 360 19.41 19.87 5.75
N LEU A 361 19.82 18.81 5.08
CA LEU A 361 20.17 18.83 3.67
C LEU A 361 19.07 18.11 2.87
N ALA A 362 18.50 18.80 1.89
CA ALA A 362 17.62 18.21 0.89
C ALA A 362 18.21 18.37 -0.51
N PHE A 363 18.18 17.29 -1.30
CA PHE A 363 18.77 17.24 -2.64
C PHE A 363 18.06 16.20 -3.51
N TYR A 364 18.23 16.32 -4.82
CA TYR A 364 17.72 15.39 -5.81
C TYR A 364 18.85 14.56 -6.41
N VAL A 365 18.61 13.27 -6.57
CA VAL A 365 19.53 12.29 -7.17
C VAL A 365 18.87 11.57 -8.35
N ASN A 366 19.65 11.18 -9.34
CA ASN A 366 19.19 10.33 -10.43
C ASN A 366 19.95 9.00 -10.38
N ASN A 367 19.27 7.90 -10.70
CA ASN A 367 19.89 6.60 -10.99
C ASN A 367 20.28 6.54 -12.47
N ALA A 368 21.07 7.53 -12.90
CA ALA A 368 21.55 7.64 -14.26
C ALA A 368 22.98 8.19 -14.30
N ASP A 369 23.69 7.88 -15.37
CA ASP A 369 24.98 8.48 -15.68
C ASP A 369 24.83 9.92 -16.24
N ILE A 370 25.95 10.57 -16.52
CA ILE A 370 25.99 11.93 -17.09
C ILE A 370 25.29 12.07 -18.45
N ASP A 371 25.12 10.96 -19.19
CA ASP A 371 24.46 10.92 -20.50
C ASP A 371 22.97 10.53 -20.38
N GLY A 372 22.49 10.29 -19.15
CA GLY A 372 21.10 9.88 -18.88
C GLY A 372 20.84 8.39 -19.08
N ASN A 373 21.87 7.55 -19.24
CA ASN A 373 21.70 6.10 -19.23
C ASN A 373 21.41 5.61 -17.82
N TYR A 374 20.49 4.67 -17.68
CA TYR A 374 20.10 4.11 -16.39
C TYR A 374 21.25 3.36 -15.72
N LEU A 375 21.46 3.64 -14.43
CA LEU A 375 22.37 2.91 -13.55
C LEU A 375 21.57 2.10 -12.54
N ASP A 376 21.96 0.85 -12.33
CA ASP A 376 21.33 -0.02 -11.33
C ASP A 376 21.52 0.56 -9.92
N ALA A 377 20.42 1.00 -9.31
CA ALA A 377 20.42 1.60 -7.98
C ALA A 377 20.94 0.66 -6.88
N SER A 378 20.91 -0.66 -7.07
CA SER A 378 21.48 -1.62 -6.10
C SER A 378 23.01 -1.55 -6.02
N LYS A 379 23.64 -1.00 -7.06
CA LYS A 379 25.08 -0.75 -7.18
C LYS A 379 25.45 0.71 -6.91
N MET A 380 24.48 1.52 -6.47
CA MET A 380 24.67 2.94 -6.19
C MET A 380 24.63 3.22 -4.70
N TYR A 381 25.49 4.14 -4.26
CA TYR A 381 25.45 4.75 -2.95
C TYR A 381 25.88 6.21 -3.06
N TYR A 382 25.78 6.96 -1.97
CA TYR A 382 26.34 8.30 -1.90
C TYR A 382 27.12 8.51 -0.61
N ASN A 383 28.14 9.36 -0.71
CA ASN A 383 28.94 9.80 0.41
C ASN A 383 28.67 11.28 0.67
N VAL A 384 28.70 11.66 1.95
CA VAL A 384 28.58 13.03 2.42
C VAL A 384 29.91 13.48 2.96
N TYR A 385 30.31 14.71 2.68
CA TYR A 385 31.52 15.33 3.22
C TYR A 385 31.11 16.62 3.93
N LEU A 386 31.60 16.80 5.15
CA LEU A 386 31.32 17.99 5.95
C LEU A 386 32.53 18.92 5.95
N ASP A 387 32.26 20.21 5.81
CA ASP A 387 33.25 21.28 5.79
C ASP A 387 34.36 21.01 4.76
N ASP A 388 35.63 21.07 5.18
CA ASP A 388 36.79 20.85 4.33
C ASP A 388 37.36 19.43 4.47
N SER A 389 36.58 18.50 5.04
CA SER A 389 36.99 17.10 5.16
C SER A 389 37.15 16.43 3.80
N THR A 390 38.28 15.74 3.60
CA THR A 390 38.52 14.87 2.44
C THR A 390 38.00 13.45 2.65
N GLU A 391 37.66 13.09 3.89
CA GLU A 391 37.09 11.79 4.26
C GLU A 391 35.56 11.87 4.33
N PRO A 392 34.84 10.82 3.88
CA PRO A 392 33.39 10.79 3.96
C PRO A 392 32.92 10.72 5.41
N PHE A 393 31.91 11.52 5.72
CA PHE A 393 31.25 11.54 7.01
C PHE A 393 30.59 10.18 7.30
N THR A 394 30.77 9.70 8.51
CA THR A 394 30.19 8.44 8.98
C THR A 394 29.10 8.74 9.98
N PHE A 395 27.86 8.42 9.63
CA PHE A 395 26.71 8.50 10.51
C PHE A 395 26.83 7.39 11.55
N LYS A 396 26.90 7.76 12.83
CA LYS A 396 27.13 6.80 13.93
C LYS A 396 25.82 6.28 14.48
N LYS A 397 25.67 4.95 14.58
CA LYS A 397 24.45 4.33 15.15
C LYS A 397 24.05 4.92 16.50
N LYS A 398 25.03 5.21 17.35
CA LYS A 398 24.80 5.79 18.69
C LYS A 398 24.15 7.19 18.66
N GLU A 399 24.29 7.93 17.56
CA GLU A 399 23.77 9.29 17.37
C GLU A 399 22.42 9.30 16.62
N TYR A 400 22.13 8.26 15.84
CA TYR A 400 20.94 8.17 14.99
C TYR A 400 20.06 6.99 15.44
N LYS A 401 18.95 7.31 16.12
CA LYS A 401 18.09 6.34 16.82
C LYS A 401 17.59 5.18 15.94
N TYR A 402 17.33 5.44 14.66
CA TYR A 402 16.74 4.47 13.72
C TYR A 402 17.75 3.92 12.72
N LEU A 403 19.04 4.07 13.00
CA LEU A 403 20.13 3.52 12.21
C LEU A 403 20.58 2.18 12.83
N ASP A 404 20.69 1.13 12.01
CA ASP A 404 21.01 -0.22 12.50
C ASP A 404 22.52 -0.45 12.70
N GLU A 405 23.36 0.29 11.98
CA GLU A 405 24.83 0.22 12.00
C GLU A 405 25.47 1.55 11.58
N ASP A 406 26.76 1.76 11.91
CA ASP A 406 27.49 2.94 11.43
C ASP A 406 27.50 2.96 9.88
N MET A 407 27.20 4.13 9.28
CA MET A 407 26.99 4.22 7.84
C MET A 407 27.82 5.35 7.21
N THR A 408 28.71 4.98 6.30
CA THR A 408 29.52 5.92 5.49
C THR A 408 29.07 5.96 4.03
N ASN A 409 28.80 4.77 3.47
CA ASN A 409 28.29 4.58 2.12
C ASN A 409 26.77 4.42 2.23
N ILE A 410 26.02 5.50 1.99
CA ILE A 410 24.57 5.47 2.15
C ILE A 410 23.96 4.86 0.89
N PRO A 411 23.28 3.69 0.94
CA PRO A 411 22.71 3.07 -0.25
C PRO A 411 21.72 4.01 -0.95
N PHE A 412 21.67 3.98 -2.29
CA PHE A 412 20.87 4.92 -3.08
C PHE A 412 19.40 5.02 -2.66
N ASN A 413 18.79 3.89 -2.28
CA ASN A 413 17.39 3.78 -1.86
C ASN A 413 17.21 3.74 -0.33
N PHE A 414 18.25 4.06 0.45
CA PHE A 414 18.18 3.98 1.90
C PHE A 414 17.17 5.00 2.47
N LYS A 415 16.42 4.54 3.46
CA LYS A 415 15.65 5.36 4.41
C LYS A 415 15.70 4.65 5.76
N ASP A 416 15.69 5.41 6.84
CA ASP A 416 15.55 4.80 8.16
C ASP A 416 14.11 4.30 8.38
N LYS A 417 13.90 3.54 9.47
CA LYS A 417 12.63 2.86 9.78
C LYS A 417 11.41 3.78 9.73
N TRP A 418 11.57 5.07 10.06
CA TRP A 418 10.47 6.03 10.14
C TRP A 418 10.63 7.21 9.18
N GLY A 419 11.67 7.21 8.34
CA GLY A 419 12.06 8.35 7.53
C GLY A 419 12.27 9.60 8.38
N TYR A 420 12.98 9.49 9.50
CA TYR A 420 13.21 10.61 10.42
C TYR A 420 14.45 11.40 10.02
N ASP A 421 15.62 10.74 10.04
CA ASP A 421 16.93 11.28 9.75
C ASP A 421 17.32 11.07 8.28
N PHE A 422 16.95 9.93 7.72
CA PHE A 422 17.20 9.56 6.33
C PHE A 422 15.88 9.36 5.61
N LYS A 423 15.50 10.33 4.77
CA LYS A 423 14.29 10.25 3.95
C LYS A 423 14.63 10.05 2.50
N SER A 424 13.88 9.18 1.85
CA SER A 424 13.92 8.94 0.42
C SER A 424 12.49 8.97 -0.11
N ASN A 425 12.21 9.88 -1.03
CA ASN A 425 10.93 9.97 -1.73
C ASN A 425 11.19 10.22 -3.21
N ASP A 426 10.90 9.23 -4.05
CA ASP A 426 11.28 9.22 -5.47
C ASP A 426 12.76 9.59 -5.67
N ASN A 427 13.04 10.72 -6.32
CA ASN A 427 14.40 11.24 -6.54
C ASN A 427 14.90 12.18 -5.42
N GLN A 428 14.09 12.54 -4.44
CA GLN A 428 14.46 13.41 -3.34
C GLN A 428 15.13 12.62 -2.21
N ARG A 429 16.18 13.19 -1.62
CA ARG A 429 16.84 12.73 -0.40
C ARG A 429 16.85 13.85 0.63
N ILE A 430 16.57 13.50 1.89
CA ILE A 430 16.66 14.43 3.02
C ILE A 430 17.51 13.78 4.11
N LEU A 431 18.53 14.49 4.57
CA LEU A 431 19.44 14.08 5.63
C LEU A 431 19.42 15.09 6.77
N HIS A 432 19.39 14.60 8.01
CA HIS A 432 19.59 15.40 9.21
C HIS A 432 20.97 15.16 9.82
N PHE A 433 21.57 16.22 10.34
CA PHE A 433 22.82 16.19 11.09
C PHE A 433 22.63 16.91 12.42
N TYR A 434 23.24 16.37 13.48
CA TYR A 434 23.16 16.90 14.83
C TYR A 434 24.55 17.30 15.33
N GLY A 435 24.66 18.47 15.96
CA GLY A 435 25.88 18.90 16.64
C GLY A 435 26.50 20.17 16.06
N ALA A 436 27.84 20.23 16.02
CA ALA A 436 28.61 21.43 15.70
C ALA A 436 28.12 22.18 14.44
N LYS A 437 28.36 23.49 14.38
CA LYS A 437 27.97 24.35 13.25
C LYS A 437 28.70 23.95 11.97
N ILE A 438 28.07 23.08 11.19
CA ILE A 438 28.47 22.70 9.84
C ILE A 438 28.39 23.94 8.95
N LYS A 439 29.46 24.27 8.23
CA LYS A 439 29.51 25.42 7.33
C LYS A 439 29.23 25.03 5.89
N LYS A 440 29.64 23.83 5.51
CA LYS A 440 29.55 23.35 4.12
C LYS A 440 29.22 21.86 4.10
N VAL A 441 28.41 21.44 3.13
CA VAL A 441 28.11 20.03 2.88
C VAL A 441 28.35 19.73 1.41
N SER A 442 29.01 18.60 1.14
CA SER A 442 29.15 18.07 -0.21
C SER A 442 28.59 16.65 -0.30
N VAL A 443 27.94 16.32 -1.42
CA VAL A 443 27.45 14.96 -1.71
C VAL A 443 28.06 14.48 -3.02
N VAL A 444 28.57 13.25 -3.00
CA VAL A 444 29.11 12.55 -4.18
C VAL A 444 28.32 11.26 -4.37
N MET A 445 27.75 11.08 -5.56
CA MET A 445 27.16 9.80 -5.95
C MET A 445 28.26 8.85 -6.39
N VAL A 446 28.14 7.59 -6.01
CA VAL A 446 29.07 6.54 -6.41
C VAL A 446 28.28 5.38 -7.00
N TYR A 447 28.76 4.86 -8.13
CA TYR A 447 28.32 3.62 -8.73
C TYR A 447 29.49 2.64 -8.76
N GLU A 448 29.28 1.43 -8.28
CA GLU A 448 30.32 0.40 -8.20
C GLU A 448 29.90 -0.85 -8.97
N ASP A 449 30.67 -1.21 -10.00
CA ASP A 449 30.43 -2.41 -10.80
C ASP A 449 31.72 -3.20 -10.95
N ASN A 450 31.66 -4.48 -10.57
CA ASN A 450 32.80 -5.40 -10.60
C ASN A 450 34.07 -4.82 -9.95
N GLY A 451 33.93 -4.12 -8.82
CA GLY A 451 35.02 -3.50 -8.06
C GLY A 451 35.55 -2.18 -8.64
N THR A 452 35.02 -1.71 -9.78
CA THR A 452 35.36 -0.40 -10.34
C THR A 452 34.39 0.65 -9.83
N LYS A 453 34.91 1.75 -9.29
CA LYS A 453 34.13 2.88 -8.76
C LYS A 453 34.05 4.03 -9.76
N TYR A 454 32.84 4.54 -9.94
CA TYR A 454 32.54 5.70 -10.75
C TYR A 454 31.86 6.76 -9.87
N SER A 455 32.48 7.93 -9.72
CA SER A 455 31.98 8.99 -8.84
C SER A 455 31.49 10.19 -9.63
N SER A 456 30.35 10.76 -9.25
CA SER A 456 29.87 12.03 -9.82
C SER A 456 30.82 13.18 -9.49
N ASP A 457 30.63 14.33 -10.14
CA ASP A 457 31.14 15.57 -9.56
C ASP A 457 30.39 15.84 -8.23
N PRO A 458 31.01 16.52 -7.26
CA PRO A 458 30.36 16.81 -5.99
C PRO A 458 29.29 17.90 -6.15
N MET A 459 28.14 17.69 -5.53
CA MET A 459 27.21 18.79 -5.23
C MET A 459 27.66 19.40 -3.91
N THR A 460 28.15 20.64 -3.92
CA THR A 460 28.63 21.36 -2.74
C THR A 460 27.77 22.58 -2.45
N THR A 461 27.40 22.78 -1.18
CA THR A 461 26.60 23.94 -0.74
C THR A 461 27.06 24.47 0.61
N PRO A 462 27.02 25.79 0.86
CA PRO A 462 27.06 26.32 2.21
C PRO A 462 25.79 25.93 2.98
N VAL A 463 25.89 25.89 4.30
CA VAL A 463 24.74 25.77 5.21
C VAL A 463 24.23 27.16 5.54
N VAL A 464 22.95 27.43 5.29
CA VAL A 464 22.33 28.70 5.68
C VAL A 464 21.65 28.59 7.05
N THR A 465 21.98 29.47 7.98
CA THR A 465 21.24 29.62 9.24
C THR A 465 19.97 30.42 8.99
N ALA A 466 18.83 29.95 9.51
CA ALA A 466 17.57 30.71 9.48
C ALA A 466 17.63 31.85 10.52
N GLY A 467 18.46 32.85 10.25
CA GLY A 467 18.58 34.08 11.02
C GLY A 467 18.70 35.28 10.06
N ILE A 468 18.16 36.44 10.45
CA ILE A 468 18.36 37.68 9.69
C ILE A 468 19.83 38.09 9.86
N GLU A 469 20.73 37.50 9.08
CA GLU A 469 22.16 37.86 9.11
C GLU A 469 22.50 38.95 8.08
N ASN A 470 21.60 39.22 7.12
CA ASN A 470 21.79 40.19 6.05
C ASN A 470 20.66 41.24 5.94
N ALA A 471 20.31 41.88 7.06
CA ALA A 471 19.65 43.19 6.96
C ALA A 471 20.71 44.21 6.52
N THR A 472 20.67 44.62 5.26
CA THR A 472 21.53 45.71 4.78
C THR A 472 21.15 46.99 5.52
N ILE A 473 21.91 47.37 6.56
CA ILE A 473 21.71 48.65 7.23
C ILE A 473 22.28 49.71 6.29
N LYS A 474 21.40 50.41 5.55
CA LYS A 474 21.76 51.71 4.98
C LYS A 474 22.02 52.65 6.16
N ASN A 475 23.28 52.99 6.39
CA ASN A 475 23.69 54.00 7.36
C ASN A 475 23.37 55.37 6.77
N ASN A 476 22.12 55.80 6.92
CA ASN A 476 21.78 57.20 6.71
C ASN A 476 22.35 58.02 7.88
N PRO A 477 22.79 59.28 7.66
CA PRO A 477 23.29 60.10 8.75
C PRO A 477 22.19 60.32 9.80
N ALA A 478 22.54 60.12 11.07
CA ALA A 478 21.63 60.39 12.18
C ALA A 478 21.40 61.91 12.27
N GLU A 479 20.13 62.32 12.35
CA GLU A 479 19.77 63.74 12.44
C GLU A 479 19.51 64.14 13.91
N LYS A 480 18.88 63.26 14.69
CA LYS A 480 18.50 63.51 16.09
C LYS A 480 18.50 62.24 16.93
N TYR A 481 18.88 62.36 18.20
CA TYR A 481 18.80 61.29 19.19
C TYR A 481 17.76 61.63 20.25
N TYR A 482 17.09 60.61 20.81
CA TYR A 482 16.09 60.77 21.86
C TYR A 482 16.23 59.70 22.94
N THR A 483 15.85 60.05 24.17
CA THR A 483 15.60 59.06 25.24
C THR A 483 14.34 58.25 24.93
N ILE A 484 14.13 57.16 25.67
CA ILE A 484 12.91 56.36 25.57
C ILE A 484 11.64 57.14 25.96
N GLU A 485 11.76 58.20 26.75
CA GLU A 485 10.65 59.11 27.08
C GLU A 485 10.42 60.20 26.02
N GLY A 486 11.22 60.23 24.95
CA GLY A 486 11.06 61.18 23.84
C GLY A 486 11.77 62.52 24.02
N CYS A 487 12.63 62.66 25.03
CA CYS A 487 13.47 63.86 25.21
C CYS A 487 14.63 63.85 24.21
N GLN A 488 14.83 64.92 23.45
CA GLN A 488 15.94 65.03 22.51
C GLN A 488 17.27 65.16 23.26
N ILE A 489 18.29 64.40 22.82
CA ILE A 489 19.65 64.41 23.37
C ILE A 489 20.67 64.69 22.26
N GLU A 490 21.80 65.31 22.60
CA GLU A 490 22.83 65.68 21.61
C GLU A 490 23.66 64.48 21.15
N HIS A 491 23.84 63.49 22.03
CA HIS A 491 24.59 62.26 21.75
C HIS A 491 23.90 61.05 22.37
N MET A 492 24.08 59.86 21.80
CA MET A 492 23.56 58.63 22.38
C MET A 492 24.19 58.35 23.74
N GLN A 493 23.39 57.86 24.68
CA GLN A 493 23.82 57.50 26.03
C GLN A 493 23.93 55.97 26.17
N LYS A 494 24.62 55.50 27.20
CA LYS A 494 24.67 54.06 27.51
C LYS A 494 23.24 53.54 27.77
N GLY A 495 22.86 52.46 27.10
CA GLY A 495 21.50 51.91 27.14
C GLY A 495 20.72 52.09 25.83
N LEU A 496 19.40 52.00 25.92
CA LEU A 496 18.50 52.08 24.77
C LEU A 496 18.25 53.53 24.36
N ASN A 497 18.53 53.86 23.09
CA ASN A 497 18.32 55.17 22.49
C ASN A 497 17.35 55.05 21.30
N ILE A 498 16.68 56.14 20.98
CA ILE A 498 15.88 56.27 19.77
C ILE A 498 16.63 57.21 18.81
N VAL A 499 16.99 56.72 17.62
CA VAL A 499 17.73 57.47 16.60
C VAL A 499 16.79 57.78 15.44
N ARG A 500 16.66 59.06 15.10
CA ARG A 500 15.94 59.51 13.91
C ARG A 500 16.94 59.89 12.82
N TYR A 501 16.79 59.29 11.66
CA TYR A 501 17.63 59.50 10.49
C TYR A 501 17.05 60.56 9.56
N SER A 502 17.90 61.13 8.71
CA SER A 502 17.52 62.20 7.77
C SER A 502 16.48 61.78 6.73
N ASP A 503 16.27 60.48 6.51
CA ASP A 503 15.21 59.93 5.67
C ASP A 503 13.84 59.84 6.38
N GLY A 504 13.75 60.35 7.61
CA GLY A 504 12.56 60.32 8.44
C GLY A 504 12.34 59.00 9.20
N THR A 505 13.19 58.00 9.02
CA THR A 505 13.08 56.72 9.73
C THR A 505 13.57 56.84 11.17
N THR A 506 12.98 56.04 12.05
CA THR A 506 13.33 55.99 13.48
C THR A 506 13.70 54.57 13.87
N LYS A 507 14.86 54.39 14.53
CA LYS A 507 15.31 53.08 15.02
C LYS A 507 15.63 53.12 16.51
N LYS A 508 15.49 51.96 17.16
CA LYS A 508 15.96 51.73 18.52
C LYS A 508 17.40 51.19 18.46
N VAL A 509 18.33 51.85 19.12
CA VAL A 509 19.76 51.51 19.11
C VAL A 509 20.23 51.35 20.55
N ILE A 510 20.88 50.23 20.87
CA ILE A 510 21.46 49.98 22.20
C ILE A 510 22.95 50.27 22.15
N VAL A 511 23.40 51.25 22.95
CA VAL A 511 24.82 51.54 23.17
C VAL A 511 25.25 50.81 24.43
N LYS A 512 26.21 49.89 24.32
CA LYS A 512 26.69 49.06 25.43
C LYS A 512 27.66 49.78 26.34
#